data_AF-A0A915E9U7-F1
#
_entry.id   AF-A0A915E9U7-F1
#
_cell.length_a   1.000
_cell.length_b   1.000
_cell.length_c   1.000
_cell.angle_alpha   90.00
_cell.angle_beta   90.00
_cell.angle_gamma   90.00
#
_symmetry.space_group_name_H-M   'P 1'
#
loop_
_entity.id
_entity.type
_entity.pdbx_description
1 polymer ?
#
loop_
_entity_poly.entity_id
_entity_poly.type
_entity_poly.pdbx_seq_one_letter_code
_entity_poly.pdbx_strand_id
1 'polypeptide(L)'
;MEAKLRQVNKMEAEIQMLRKKAEATPTAQVLREELVNMKLVYEEELASIRNRHTMSSSVLNDKDSRIVHMENRVKELTEQGAAAEQQKVELENTIEELRRQLAFISTKHEKLKQSIVPSISVLKHDDNTDLVSLANQLKLAAQPLGIDLYELLLELTVDQSKELDPLRQPSPDASDVSNCDSCETFQKEVLYFKSLIGHLQKKLDCLEEGHEASKRNNEQMCETLRKRIIELEESQEKIYSQLTSECKNKVAELEEELQKQQLRMMDIAAEKDQEIEITKSSLAALYAKGYATSALDPLDPPQTSSSQRLDRRKTRLGSLQGRNSVEESVLMPGSSMDDIADLSQHAHPMSLKRTMSQFGEARNVFYEQELIKREQEIFELRNMVRLSEMKVRDIEQSMLTKDMQYLQIMETLKEEIRVLEGRLTLERSETNMAYLRNIFIQFINSNNSTGRKHILKAIGAVLRLTHIEMKKIDTWNL
;
A
#
# COMPACT_ATOMS: atom_id res chain seq x y z
N MET A 1 -74.92 -58.48 16.61
CA MET A 1 -73.90 -57.42 16.66
C MET A 1 -72.87 -57.67 17.76
N GLU A 2 -73.27 -58.02 18.98
CA GLU A 2 -72.36 -58.22 20.13
C GLU A 2 -71.26 -59.27 19.92
N ALA A 3 -71.55 -60.40 19.25
CA ALA A 3 -70.55 -61.41 18.97
C ALA A 3 -69.40 -60.91 18.07
N LYS A 4 -69.73 -60.06 17.08
CA LYS A 4 -68.72 -59.42 16.21
C LYS A 4 -67.89 -58.40 16.99
N LEU A 5 -68.52 -57.64 17.88
CA LEU A 5 -67.81 -56.68 18.73
C LEU A 5 -66.83 -57.38 19.69
N ARG A 6 -67.23 -58.50 20.30
CA ARG A 6 -66.32 -59.32 21.12
C ARG A 6 -65.16 -59.90 20.32
N GLN A 7 -65.41 -60.29 19.07
CA GLN A 7 -64.36 -60.79 18.18
C GLN A 7 -63.38 -59.70 17.76
N VAL A 8 -63.86 -58.49 17.46
CA VAL A 8 -63.00 -57.33 17.16
C VAL A 8 -62.12 -56.99 18.35
N ASN A 9 -62.69 -56.90 19.56
CA ASN A 9 -61.91 -56.60 20.77
C ASN A 9 -60.84 -57.68 21.06
N LYS A 10 -61.16 -58.96 20.78
CA LYS A 10 -60.19 -60.06 20.93
C LYS A 10 -59.05 -59.94 19.91
N MET A 11 -59.36 -59.65 18.65
CA MET A 11 -58.34 -59.44 17.61
C MET A 11 -57.49 -58.21 17.91
N GLU A 12 -58.07 -57.13 18.45
CA GLU A 12 -57.35 -55.92 18.81
C GLU A 12 -56.38 -56.17 19.98
N ALA A 13 -56.79 -56.94 20.99
CA ALA A 13 -55.91 -57.38 22.08
C ALA A 13 -54.77 -58.29 21.57
N GLU A 14 -55.06 -59.18 20.62
CA GLU A 14 -54.06 -60.06 20.01
C GLU A 14 -53.05 -59.27 19.15
N ILE A 15 -53.53 -58.30 18.37
CA ILE A 15 -52.67 -57.37 17.61
C ILE A 15 -51.78 -56.56 18.56
N GLN A 16 -52.30 -56.06 19.68
CA GLN A 16 -51.50 -55.34 20.68
C GLN A 16 -50.44 -56.24 21.31
N MET A 17 -50.78 -57.50 21.63
CA MET A 17 -49.81 -58.44 22.18
C MET A 17 -48.71 -58.80 21.18
N LEU A 18 -49.06 -59.01 19.92
CA LEU A 18 -48.09 -59.25 18.85
C LEU A 18 -47.20 -58.04 18.59
N ARG A 19 -47.72 -56.81 18.65
CA ARG A 19 -46.90 -55.57 18.59
C ARG A 19 -45.91 -55.49 19.74
N LYS A 20 -46.35 -55.71 20.98
CA LYS A 20 -45.45 -55.74 22.15
C LYS A 20 -44.38 -56.83 22.03
N LYS A 21 -44.74 -57.99 21.50
CA LYS A 21 -43.79 -59.09 21.29
C LYS A 21 -42.79 -58.80 20.16
N ALA A 22 -43.23 -58.14 19.09
CA ALA A 22 -42.37 -57.68 18.02
C ALA A 22 -41.40 -56.59 18.49
N GLU A 23 -41.87 -55.63 19.29
CA GLU A 23 -41.02 -54.60 19.91
C GLU A 23 -40.01 -55.18 20.90
N ALA A 24 -40.38 -56.25 21.61
CA ALA A 24 -39.50 -56.97 22.54
C ALA A 24 -38.52 -57.93 21.86
N THR A 25 -38.52 -58.03 20.53
CA THR A 25 -37.49 -58.81 19.84
C THR A 25 -36.12 -58.16 20.05
N PRO A 26 -35.05 -58.94 20.33
CA PRO A 26 -33.70 -58.40 20.53
C PRO A 26 -33.25 -57.48 19.39
N THR A 27 -33.64 -57.80 18.15
CA THR A 27 -33.35 -56.98 16.96
C THR A 27 -34.02 -55.60 17.03
N ALA A 28 -35.29 -55.52 17.45
CA ALA A 28 -35.99 -54.24 17.60
C ALA A 28 -35.47 -53.42 18.79
N GLN A 29 -34.87 -54.06 19.79
CA GLN A 29 -34.19 -53.36 20.88
C GLN A 29 -32.85 -52.78 20.43
N VAL A 30 -32.01 -53.56 19.73
CA VAL A 30 -30.72 -53.10 19.19
C VAL A 30 -30.92 -51.91 18.24
N LEU A 31 -31.89 -51.98 17.33
CA LEU A 31 -32.18 -50.86 16.41
C LEU A 31 -32.65 -49.59 17.15
N ARG A 32 -33.38 -49.74 18.27
CA ARG A 32 -33.78 -48.58 19.10
C ARG A 32 -32.57 -47.98 19.80
N GLU A 33 -31.70 -48.80 20.37
CA GLU A 33 -30.45 -48.36 21.01
C GLU A 33 -29.52 -47.67 20.01
N GLU A 34 -29.37 -48.23 18.80
CA GLU A 34 -28.60 -47.62 17.70
C GLU A 34 -29.20 -46.28 17.25
N LEU A 35 -30.52 -46.16 17.11
CA LEU A 35 -31.17 -44.88 16.79
C LEU A 35 -30.97 -43.84 17.89
N VAL A 36 -31.05 -44.23 19.16
CA VAL A 36 -30.78 -43.32 20.29
C VAL A 36 -29.32 -42.88 20.29
N ASN A 37 -28.38 -43.80 20.07
CA ASN A 37 -26.95 -43.47 19.99
C ASN A 37 -26.65 -42.57 18.79
N MET A 38 -27.19 -42.85 17.60
CA MET A 38 -27.03 -41.98 16.45
C MET A 38 -27.60 -40.59 16.72
N LYS A 39 -28.78 -40.50 17.34
CA LYS A 39 -29.37 -39.21 17.72
C LYS A 39 -28.46 -38.43 18.67
N LEU A 40 -27.88 -39.09 19.67
CA LEU A 40 -26.95 -38.47 20.62
C LEU A 40 -25.69 -37.97 19.92
N VAL A 41 -25.09 -38.78 19.02
CA VAL A 41 -23.92 -38.38 18.23
C VAL A 41 -24.22 -37.17 17.35
N TYR A 42 -25.37 -37.13 16.69
CA TYR A 42 -25.78 -35.97 15.89
C TYR A 42 -26.03 -34.72 16.75
N GLU A 43 -26.60 -34.87 17.95
CA GLU A 43 -26.79 -33.75 18.87
C GLU A 43 -25.44 -33.18 19.36
N GLU A 44 -24.46 -34.04 19.65
CA GLU A 44 -23.10 -33.63 19.99
C GLU A 44 -22.38 -32.95 18.82
N GLU A 45 -22.54 -33.48 17.60
CA GLU A 45 -21.95 -32.89 16.39
C GLU A 45 -22.56 -31.50 16.10
N LEU A 46 -23.88 -31.35 16.22
CA LEU A 46 -24.56 -30.06 16.08
C LEU A 46 -24.13 -29.06 17.16
N ALA A 47 -23.93 -29.52 18.41
CA ALA A 47 -23.39 -28.68 19.47
C ALA A 47 -21.96 -28.22 19.16
N SER A 48 -21.11 -29.13 18.66
CA SER A 48 -19.75 -28.82 18.22
C SER A 48 -19.72 -27.81 17.06
N ILE A 49 -20.60 -27.96 16.06
CA ILE A 49 -20.73 -26.99 14.95
C ILE A 49 -21.19 -25.63 15.46
N ARG A 50 -22.19 -25.58 16.36
CA ARG A 50 -22.63 -24.31 16.97
C ARG A 50 -21.51 -23.62 17.73
N ASN A 51 -20.73 -24.37 18.52
CA ASN A 51 -19.58 -23.83 19.25
C ASN A 51 -18.48 -23.31 18.31
N ARG A 52 -18.19 -24.01 17.21
CA ARG A 52 -17.25 -23.52 16.19
C ARG A 52 -17.76 -22.23 15.54
N HIS A 53 -19.06 -22.15 15.24
CA HIS A 53 -19.66 -20.95 14.65
C HIS A 53 -19.63 -19.76 15.62
N THR A 54 -19.92 -19.95 16.91
CA THR A 54 -19.86 -18.86 17.91
C THR A 54 -18.44 -18.36 18.11
N MET A 55 -17.45 -19.25 18.17
CA MET A 55 -16.04 -18.86 18.24
C MET A 55 -15.58 -18.12 16.97
N SER A 56 -15.94 -18.62 15.78
CA SER A 56 -15.63 -17.94 14.53
C SER A 56 -16.28 -16.57 14.43
N SER A 57 -17.55 -16.43 14.85
CA SER A 57 -18.25 -15.16 14.90
C SER A 57 -17.61 -14.17 15.89
N SER A 58 -17.13 -14.63 17.05
CA SER A 58 -16.40 -13.79 18.00
C SER A 58 -15.10 -13.25 17.39
N VAL A 59 -14.33 -14.11 16.72
CA VAL A 59 -13.08 -13.70 16.05
C VAL A 59 -13.34 -12.69 14.94
N LEU A 60 -14.46 -12.81 14.20
CA LEU A 60 -14.85 -11.82 13.20
C LEU A 60 -15.21 -10.48 13.85
N ASN A 61 -15.98 -10.48 14.93
CA ASN A 61 -16.33 -9.25 15.65
C ASN A 61 -15.08 -8.52 16.22
N ASP A 62 -14.08 -9.26 16.70
CA ASP A 62 -12.82 -8.68 17.17
C ASP A 62 -12.02 -8.06 16.01
N LYS A 63 -12.02 -8.70 14.84
CA LYS A 63 -11.41 -8.17 13.62
C LYS A 63 -12.11 -6.89 13.15
N ASP A 64 -13.44 -6.88 13.14
CA ASP A 64 -14.23 -5.70 12.76
C ASP A 64 -13.99 -4.54 13.73
N SER A 65 -13.91 -4.82 15.03
CA SER A 65 -13.57 -3.81 16.05
C SER A 65 -12.18 -3.22 15.83
N ARG A 66 -11.20 -4.06 15.47
CA ARG A 66 -9.85 -3.61 15.12
C ARG A 66 -9.83 -2.77 13.83
N ILE A 67 -10.62 -3.14 12.82
CA ILE A 67 -10.76 -2.38 11.57
C ILE A 67 -11.31 -0.98 11.88
N VAL A 68 -12.42 -0.89 12.62
CA VAL A 68 -13.03 0.39 13.02
C VAL A 68 -12.04 1.27 13.79
N HIS A 69 -11.25 0.68 14.70
CA HIS A 69 -10.19 1.41 15.40
C HIS A 69 -9.12 1.96 14.44
N MET A 70 -8.67 1.16 13.47
CA MET A 70 -7.68 1.61 12.48
C MET A 70 -8.26 2.68 11.54
N GLU A 71 -9.51 2.56 11.12
CA GLU A 71 -10.21 3.56 10.31
C GLU A 71 -10.31 4.91 11.05
N ASN A 72 -10.68 4.89 12.33
CA ASN A 72 -10.70 6.08 13.17
C ASN A 72 -9.30 6.71 13.30
N ARG A 73 -8.25 5.90 13.46
CA ARG A 73 -6.87 6.39 13.52
C ARG A 73 -6.41 7.01 12.21
N VAL A 74 -6.77 6.42 11.07
CA VAL A 74 -6.47 6.98 9.73
C VAL A 74 -7.20 8.32 9.54
N LYS A 75 -8.46 8.41 9.96
CA LYS A 75 -9.22 9.66 9.93
C LYS A 75 -8.54 10.75 10.77
N GLU A 76 -8.13 10.44 12.00
CA GLU A 76 -7.43 11.39 12.88
C GLU A 76 -6.10 11.88 12.26
N LEU A 77 -5.30 10.97 11.69
CA LEU A 77 -4.05 11.34 11.01
C LEU A 77 -4.30 12.19 9.75
N THR A 78 -5.39 11.94 9.04
CA THR A 78 -5.80 12.73 7.87
C THR A 78 -6.21 14.15 8.28
N GLU A 79 -6.95 14.29 9.38
CA GLU A 79 -7.32 15.59 9.95
C GLU A 79 -6.07 16.36 10.44
N GLN A 80 -5.13 15.68 11.09
CA GLN A 80 -3.84 16.28 11.47
C GLN A 80 -3.01 16.71 10.26
N GLY A 81 -2.98 15.91 9.19
CA GLY A 81 -2.31 16.26 7.94
C GLY A 81 -2.93 17.49 7.27
N ALA A 82 -4.26 17.56 7.25
CA ALA A 82 -4.98 18.73 6.72
C ALA A 82 -4.68 20.01 7.54
N ALA A 83 -4.63 19.91 8.87
CA ALA A 83 -4.28 21.04 9.73
C ALA A 83 -2.83 21.50 9.53
N ALA A 84 -1.88 20.57 9.37
CA ALA A 84 -0.49 20.90 9.08
C ALA A 84 -0.32 21.58 7.71
N GLU A 85 -1.05 21.14 6.68
CA GLU A 85 -1.00 21.79 5.36
C GLU A 85 -1.60 23.20 5.42
N GLN A 86 -2.67 23.43 6.19
CA GLN A 86 -3.20 24.78 6.42
C GLN A 86 -2.17 25.70 7.07
N GLN A 87 -1.49 25.24 8.13
CA GLN A 87 -0.42 26.00 8.79
C GLN A 87 0.74 26.31 7.84
N LYS A 88 1.13 25.35 6.99
CA LYS A 88 2.16 25.56 5.98
C LYS A 88 1.76 26.64 4.98
N VAL A 89 0.53 26.61 4.47
CA VAL A 89 0.01 27.64 3.55
C VAL A 89 -0.02 29.03 4.23
N GLU A 90 -0.41 29.10 5.51
CA GLU A 90 -0.34 30.35 6.28
C GLU A 90 1.10 30.88 6.39
N LEU A 91 2.07 30.01 6.70
CA LEU A 91 3.48 30.37 6.76
C LEU A 91 4.01 30.82 5.39
N GLU A 92 3.68 30.13 4.30
CA GLU A 92 4.05 30.53 2.95
C GLU A 92 3.51 31.93 2.60
N ASN A 93 2.26 32.22 2.97
CA ASN A 93 1.68 33.55 2.80
C ASN A 93 2.42 34.62 3.61
N THR A 94 2.83 34.31 4.86
CA THR A 94 3.62 35.26 5.67
C THR A 94 5.01 35.51 5.07
N ILE A 95 5.68 34.48 4.54
CA ILE A 95 6.98 34.60 3.88
C ILE A 95 6.84 35.48 2.62
N GLU A 96 5.80 35.27 1.83
CA GLU A 96 5.56 36.05 0.62
C GLU A 96 5.28 37.53 0.94
N GLU A 97 4.54 37.80 2.01
CA GLU A 97 4.30 39.17 2.48
C GLU A 97 5.60 39.84 2.94
N LEU A 98 6.46 39.14 3.69
CA LEU A 98 7.77 39.64 4.10
C LEU A 98 8.69 39.90 2.89
N ARG A 99 8.65 39.05 1.86
CA ARG A 99 9.38 39.26 0.60
C ARG A 99 8.92 40.52 -0.12
N ARG A 100 7.61 40.79 -0.17
CA ARG A 100 7.08 42.05 -0.75
C ARG A 100 7.56 43.27 0.01
N GLN A 101 7.57 43.21 1.35
CA GLN A 101 8.07 44.30 2.19
C GLN A 101 9.57 44.55 1.96
N LEU A 102 10.37 43.49 1.88
CA LEU A 102 11.80 43.59 1.55
C LEU A 102 12.03 44.18 0.15
N ALA A 103 11.29 43.73 -0.86
CA ALA A 103 11.38 44.28 -2.22
C ALA A 103 11.02 45.78 -2.24
N PHE A 104 9.97 46.18 -1.52
CA PHE A 104 9.59 47.58 -1.38
C PHE A 104 10.70 48.42 -0.74
N ILE A 105 11.30 47.95 0.37
CA ILE A 105 12.43 48.63 1.02
C ILE A 105 13.64 48.72 0.08
N SER A 106 13.97 47.62 -0.62
CA SER A 106 15.08 47.58 -1.58
C SER A 106 14.89 48.60 -2.72
N THR A 107 13.68 48.72 -3.28
CA THR A 107 13.40 49.72 -4.32
C THR A 107 13.52 51.15 -3.81
N LYS A 108 13.14 51.42 -2.55
CA LYS A 108 13.36 52.73 -1.91
C LYS A 108 14.85 53.03 -1.76
N HIS A 109 15.63 52.05 -1.31
CA HIS A 109 17.07 52.17 -1.15
C HIS A 109 17.77 52.44 -2.49
N GLU A 110 17.38 51.75 -3.57
CA GLU A 110 17.96 51.97 -4.90
C GLU A 110 17.63 53.36 -5.46
N LYS A 111 16.39 53.85 -5.28
CA LYS A 111 16.02 55.25 -5.62
C LYS A 111 16.86 56.25 -4.86
N LEU A 112 17.09 56.00 -3.57
CA LEU A 112 17.97 56.80 -2.72
C LEU A 112 19.39 56.87 -3.28
N LYS A 113 19.96 55.70 -3.59
CA LYS A 113 21.31 55.54 -4.13
C LYS A 113 21.45 56.27 -5.46
N GLN A 114 20.47 56.15 -6.36
CA GLN A 114 20.45 56.88 -7.63
C GLN A 114 20.35 58.39 -7.46
N SER A 115 19.71 58.88 -6.40
CA SER A 115 19.67 60.32 -6.10
C SER A 115 20.98 60.85 -5.52
N ILE A 116 21.75 60.02 -4.79
CA ILE A 116 22.96 60.44 -4.08
C ILE A 116 24.23 60.28 -4.93
N VAL A 117 24.36 59.20 -5.70
CA VAL A 117 25.59 58.87 -6.47
C VAL A 117 26.01 59.94 -7.50
N PRO A 118 25.10 60.58 -8.27
CA PRO A 118 25.48 61.63 -9.23
C PRO A 118 26.13 62.85 -8.55
N SER A 119 25.70 63.18 -7.33
CA SER A 119 26.25 64.29 -6.54
C SER A 119 27.67 64.01 -6.05
N ILE A 120 28.05 62.74 -5.87
CA ILE A 120 29.39 62.34 -5.38
C ILE A 120 30.41 62.26 -6.53
N SER A 121 29.97 61.92 -7.75
CA SER A 121 30.87 61.76 -8.91
C SER A 121 31.48 63.06 -9.45
N VAL A 122 30.98 64.24 -9.06
CA VAL A 122 31.50 65.55 -9.51
C VAL A 122 32.78 65.97 -8.77
N LEU A 123 33.18 65.26 -7.71
CA LEU A 123 34.24 65.72 -6.79
C LEU A 123 35.60 65.03 -6.97
N LYS A 124 35.80 64.32 -8.08
CA LYS A 124 37.06 63.60 -8.34
C LYS A 124 38.14 64.43 -9.07
N HIS A 125 37.95 65.74 -9.24
CA HIS A 125 39.01 66.59 -9.78
C HIS A 125 39.23 67.85 -8.95
N ASP A 126 40.50 68.00 -8.61
CA ASP A 126 41.23 69.15 -8.08
C ASP A 126 41.29 69.39 -6.57
N ASP A 127 42.50 69.76 -6.20
CA ASP A 127 43.08 69.67 -4.88
C ASP A 127 42.39 70.58 -3.85
N ASN A 128 42.12 69.96 -2.70
CA ASN A 128 42.15 70.56 -1.37
C ASN A 128 41.32 71.84 -1.14
N THR A 129 40.30 72.10 -1.94
CA THR A 129 39.37 73.21 -1.71
C THR A 129 38.00 72.72 -1.25
N ASP A 130 37.68 73.10 -0.01
CA ASP A 130 36.38 73.15 0.64
C ASP A 130 35.60 71.85 0.83
N LEU A 131 36.10 71.02 1.75
CA LEU A 131 35.31 70.01 2.48
C LEU A 131 33.96 70.57 3.01
N VAL A 132 33.93 71.87 3.31
CA VAL A 132 32.74 72.60 3.78
C VAL A 132 31.73 72.82 2.65
N SER A 133 32.19 73.05 1.41
CA SER A 133 31.28 73.19 0.25
C SER A 133 30.66 71.84 -0.12
N LEU A 134 31.42 70.75 0.01
CA LEU A 134 30.95 69.39 -0.17
C LEU A 134 29.92 68.98 0.88
N ALA A 135 30.19 69.26 2.16
CA ALA A 135 29.24 69.03 3.25
C ALA A 135 27.92 69.79 3.01
N ASN A 136 28.00 71.03 2.51
CA ASN A 136 26.81 71.83 2.19
C ASN A 136 26.06 71.35 0.93
N GLN A 137 26.76 70.85 -0.10
CA GLN A 137 26.11 70.26 -1.28
C GLN A 137 25.42 68.92 -0.94
N LEU A 138 26.05 68.08 -0.12
CA LEU A 138 25.42 66.84 0.39
C LEU A 138 24.20 67.17 1.28
N LYS A 139 24.30 68.20 2.13
CA LYS A 139 23.18 68.67 2.96
C LYS A 139 22.01 69.20 2.12
N LEU A 140 22.27 69.92 1.03
CA LEU A 140 21.25 70.40 0.09
C LEU A 140 20.65 69.27 -0.76
N ALA A 141 21.44 68.27 -1.16
CA ALA A 141 20.96 67.12 -1.91
C ALA A 141 20.13 66.14 -1.05
N ALA A 142 20.40 66.06 0.25
CA ALA A 142 19.66 65.22 1.21
C ALA A 142 18.36 65.87 1.71
N GLN A 143 18.24 67.20 1.62
CA GLN A 143 17.08 67.97 2.07
C GLN A 143 15.73 67.56 1.43
N PRO A 144 15.62 67.28 0.11
CA PRO A 144 14.37 66.81 -0.48
C PRO A 144 14.04 65.34 -0.16
N LEU A 145 15.00 64.58 0.38
CA LEU A 145 14.83 63.16 0.70
C LEU A 145 14.42 62.93 2.17
N GLY A 146 14.49 63.96 3.02
CA GLY A 146 14.15 63.84 4.45
C GLY A 146 15.11 62.94 5.23
N ILE A 147 16.33 62.76 4.72
CA ILE A 147 17.35 61.90 5.33
C ILE A 147 18.38 62.81 5.95
N ASP A 148 18.50 62.71 7.26
CA ASP A 148 19.48 63.50 7.98
C ASP A 148 20.81 62.73 8.02
N LEU A 149 21.79 63.30 7.31
CA LEU A 149 23.12 62.72 7.02
C LEU A 149 23.92 62.44 8.30
N TYR A 150 23.56 63.02 9.43
CA TYR A 150 24.21 62.76 10.70
C TYR A 150 23.95 61.33 11.22
N GLU A 151 22.81 60.71 10.88
CA GLU A 151 22.51 59.32 11.29
C GLU A 151 23.41 58.30 10.60
N LEU A 152 23.65 58.50 9.30
CA LEU A 152 24.48 57.62 8.47
C LEU A 152 25.96 57.65 8.88
N LEU A 153 26.44 58.83 9.30
CA LEU A 153 27.79 59.02 9.83
C LEU A 153 27.94 58.46 11.25
N LEU A 154 26.87 58.44 12.05
CA LEU A 154 26.86 57.75 13.34
C LEU A 154 26.93 56.22 13.16
N GLU A 155 26.20 55.62 12.22
CA GLU A 155 26.26 54.16 11.98
C GLU A 155 27.64 53.68 11.54
N LEU A 156 28.37 54.45 10.72
CA LEU A 156 29.73 54.10 10.28
C LEU A 156 30.80 54.24 11.37
N THR A 157 30.53 54.96 12.46
CA THR A 157 31.48 55.17 13.57
C THR A 157 31.25 54.24 14.76
N VAL A 158 30.07 53.61 14.85
CA VAL A 158 29.70 52.68 15.93
C VAL A 158 30.44 51.33 15.82
N ASP A 159 30.80 50.88 14.61
CA ASP A 159 31.55 49.63 14.45
C ASP A 159 33.03 49.72 14.84
N GLN A 160 33.60 50.93 14.94
CA GLN A 160 34.99 51.12 15.40
C GLN A 160 35.14 51.43 16.89
N SER A 161 34.04 51.62 17.64
CA SER A 161 34.08 52.11 19.03
C SER A 161 33.87 51.04 20.11
N LYS A 162 33.84 49.75 19.76
CA LYS A 162 33.73 48.64 20.74
C LYS A 162 35.04 48.27 21.47
N GLU A 163 36.17 48.95 21.23
CA GLU A 163 37.47 48.59 21.83
C GLU A 163 38.21 49.75 22.52
N LEU A 164 37.51 50.79 23.00
CA LEU A 164 38.13 51.87 23.78
C LEU A 164 37.40 52.11 25.12
N ASP A 165 38.02 51.52 26.14
CA ASP A 165 38.02 51.72 27.59
C ASP A 165 37.30 52.98 28.16
N PRO A 166 36.41 52.84 29.16
CA PRO A 166 35.73 53.97 29.81
C PRO A 166 36.51 54.46 31.04
N LEU A 167 37.60 55.20 30.83
CA LEU A 167 38.27 55.97 31.89
C LEU A 167 38.44 57.42 31.47
N ARG A 168 37.33 58.19 31.46
CA ARG A 168 37.43 59.65 31.49
C ARG A 168 36.25 60.25 32.24
N GLN A 169 36.48 60.52 33.52
CA GLN A 169 35.60 61.35 34.34
C GLN A 169 35.60 62.79 33.79
N PRO A 170 34.42 63.42 33.62
CA PRO A 170 34.35 64.82 33.24
C PRO A 170 34.67 65.69 34.46
N SER A 171 35.73 66.49 34.35
CA SER A 171 36.03 67.59 35.25
C SER A 171 34.93 68.66 35.17
N PRO A 172 34.41 69.16 36.30
CA PRO A 172 33.60 70.35 36.33
C PRO A 172 34.54 71.55 36.19
N ASP A 173 34.23 72.49 35.30
CA ASP A 173 34.71 73.89 35.25
C ASP A 173 34.93 74.31 33.79
N ALA A 174 33.82 74.54 33.09
CA ALA A 174 33.80 75.37 31.88
C ALA A 174 32.41 76.03 31.79
N SER A 175 32.27 77.10 32.57
CA SER A 175 31.21 78.09 32.47
C SER A 175 31.34 78.93 31.19
N ASP A 176 30.18 79.27 30.63
CA ASP A 176 29.97 80.33 29.63
C ASP A 176 30.50 80.08 28.21
N VAL A 177 29.95 79.05 27.55
CA VAL A 177 29.89 79.03 26.08
C VAL A 177 28.51 79.54 25.66
N SER A 178 28.51 80.65 24.94
CA SER A 178 27.34 81.37 24.44
C SER A 178 26.31 80.42 23.81
N ASN A 179 25.05 80.58 24.21
CA ASN A 179 23.87 80.01 23.58
C ASN A 179 23.89 80.29 22.07
N CYS A 180 24.38 79.31 21.32
CA CYS A 180 24.31 79.28 19.88
C CYS A 180 23.03 78.50 19.53
N ASP A 181 21.99 79.20 19.07
CA ASP A 181 20.68 78.60 18.74
C ASP A 181 20.80 77.44 17.73
N SER A 182 21.84 77.42 16.90
CA SER A 182 22.11 76.32 15.96
C SER A 182 22.66 75.05 16.63
N CYS A 183 23.24 75.15 17.83
CA CYS A 183 23.65 74.00 18.62
C CYS A 183 22.46 73.31 19.28
N GLU A 184 21.40 74.05 19.64
CA GLU A 184 20.20 73.47 20.26
C GLU A 184 19.40 72.62 19.28
N THR A 185 19.27 73.06 18.03
CA THR A 185 18.62 72.27 16.96
C THR A 185 19.39 70.98 16.67
N PHE A 186 20.72 71.07 16.58
CA PHE A 186 21.56 69.91 16.35
C PHE A 186 21.49 68.91 17.52
N GLN A 187 21.42 69.39 18.76
CA GLN A 187 21.26 68.51 19.92
C GLN A 187 19.91 67.78 19.91
N LYS A 188 18.84 68.41 19.42
CA LYS A 188 17.52 67.76 19.24
C LYS A 188 17.55 66.69 18.15
N GLU A 189 18.23 66.94 17.02
CA GLU A 189 18.42 65.95 15.95
C GLU A 189 19.22 64.73 16.46
N VAL A 190 20.32 64.96 17.19
CA VAL A 190 21.10 63.88 17.81
C VAL A 190 20.28 63.05 18.80
N LEU A 191 19.42 63.69 19.60
CA LEU A 191 18.52 62.96 20.52
C LEU A 191 17.46 62.15 19.77
N TYR A 192 16.91 62.70 18.68
CA TYR A 192 15.96 62.00 17.82
C TYR A 192 16.60 60.75 17.20
N PHE A 193 17.81 60.88 16.65
CA PHE A 193 18.54 59.75 16.09
C PHE A 193 18.92 58.70 17.12
N LYS A 194 19.33 59.11 18.31
CA LYS A 194 19.52 58.16 19.42
C LYS A 194 18.23 57.38 19.73
N SER A 195 17.07 58.04 19.68
CA SER A 195 15.79 57.37 19.86
C SER A 195 15.45 56.43 18.69
N LEU A 196 15.76 56.81 17.45
CA LEU A 196 15.48 56.00 16.27
C LEU A 196 16.39 54.77 16.20
N ILE A 197 17.69 54.94 16.44
CA ILE A 197 18.66 53.85 16.60
C ILE A 197 18.20 52.91 17.71
N GLY A 198 17.79 53.43 18.87
CA GLY A 198 17.25 52.60 19.95
C GLY A 198 15.99 51.82 19.56
N HIS A 199 15.10 52.40 18.76
CA HIS A 199 13.92 51.72 18.24
C HIS A 199 14.27 50.62 17.22
N LEU A 200 15.21 50.89 16.31
CA LEU A 200 15.69 49.92 15.33
C LEU A 200 16.41 48.75 16.00
N GLN A 201 17.27 49.03 16.99
CA GLN A 201 17.92 48.00 17.82
C GLN A 201 16.87 47.11 18.48
N LYS A 202 15.88 47.69 19.15
CA LYS A 202 14.79 46.93 19.76
C LYS A 202 14.01 46.09 18.75
N LYS A 203 13.78 46.62 17.54
CA LYS A 203 13.09 45.87 16.47
C LYS A 203 13.95 44.70 15.96
N LEU A 204 15.27 44.89 15.88
CA LEU A 204 16.23 43.86 15.49
C LEU A 204 16.26 42.75 16.54
N ASP A 205 16.33 43.11 17.83
CA ASP A 205 16.26 42.17 18.96
C ASP A 205 14.94 41.35 18.91
N CYS A 206 13.79 42.00 18.70
CA CYS A 206 12.51 41.30 18.58
C CYS A 206 12.45 40.35 17.36
N LEU A 207 13.06 40.73 16.23
CA LEU A 207 13.13 39.87 15.05
C LEU A 207 14.06 38.68 15.28
N GLU A 208 15.17 38.88 15.99
CA GLU A 208 16.13 37.84 16.33
C GLU A 208 15.53 36.84 17.33
N GLU A 209 14.83 37.32 18.36
CA GLU A 209 14.04 36.48 19.27
C GLU A 209 12.96 35.68 18.55
N GLY A 210 12.24 36.31 17.61
CA GLY A 210 11.22 35.65 16.79
C GLY A 210 11.81 34.57 15.87
N HIS A 211 12.95 34.83 15.26
CA HIS A 211 13.68 33.86 14.44
C HIS A 211 14.15 32.67 15.28
N GLU A 212 14.75 32.91 16.44
CA GLU A 212 15.17 31.84 17.36
C GLU A 212 13.99 31.02 17.90
N ALA A 213 12.84 31.65 18.16
CA ALA A 213 11.63 30.93 18.54
C ALA A 213 11.09 30.04 17.39
N SER A 214 11.06 30.56 16.17
CA SER A 214 10.65 29.80 14.97
C SER A 214 11.59 28.62 14.70
N LYS A 215 12.91 28.83 14.81
CA LYS A 215 13.93 27.79 14.70
C LYS A 215 13.71 26.68 15.72
N ARG A 216 13.50 27.02 17.00
CA ARG A 216 13.19 26.04 18.06
C ARG A 216 11.91 25.25 17.77
N ASN A 217 10.86 25.90 17.27
CA ASN A 217 9.62 25.21 16.92
C ASN A 217 9.83 24.22 15.76
N ASN A 218 10.59 24.62 14.73
CA ASN A 218 10.92 23.74 13.62
C ASN A 218 11.80 22.55 14.05
N GLU A 219 12.75 22.76 14.97
CA GLU A 219 13.55 21.69 15.56
C GLU A 219 12.67 20.70 16.35
N GLN A 220 11.73 21.18 17.16
CA GLN A 220 10.77 20.35 17.90
C GLN A 220 9.84 19.56 16.97
N MET A 221 9.36 20.17 15.89
CA MET A 221 8.54 19.48 14.88
C MET A 221 9.36 18.39 14.18
N CYS A 222 10.60 18.68 13.79
CA CYS A 222 11.51 17.68 13.23
C CYS A 222 11.74 16.50 14.18
N GLU A 223 11.93 16.76 15.48
CA GLU A 223 12.10 15.70 16.48
C GLU A 223 10.83 14.84 16.64
N THR A 224 9.66 15.48 16.64
CA THR A 224 8.36 14.79 16.73
C THR A 224 8.12 13.89 15.51
N LEU A 225 8.39 14.38 14.31
CA LEU A 225 8.29 13.59 13.07
C LEU A 225 9.28 12.42 13.08
N ARG A 226 10.52 12.61 13.54
CA ARG A 226 11.50 11.52 13.68
C ARG A 226 11.04 10.44 14.65
N LYS A 227 10.51 10.82 15.83
CA LYS A 227 9.92 9.86 16.78
C LYS A 227 8.78 9.07 16.15
N ARG A 228 7.92 9.75 15.38
CA ARG A 228 6.79 9.11 14.70
C ARG A 228 7.23 8.11 13.62
N ILE A 229 8.28 8.42 12.87
CA ILE A 229 8.86 7.50 11.89
C ILE A 229 9.36 6.23 12.59
N ILE A 230 10.11 6.36 13.68
CA ILE A 230 10.62 5.23 14.46
C ILE A 230 9.48 4.35 14.98
N GLU A 231 8.42 4.94 15.56
CA GLU A 231 7.24 4.18 16.02
C GLU A 231 6.57 3.39 14.89
N LEU A 232 6.48 3.98 13.70
CA LEU A 232 5.89 3.33 12.53
C LEU A 232 6.77 2.17 12.06
N GLU A 233 8.08 2.36 11.99
CA GLU A 233 9.06 1.31 11.63
C GLU A 233 8.98 0.13 12.62
N GLU A 234 8.99 0.39 13.93
CA GLU A 234 8.85 -0.65 14.97
C GLU A 234 7.50 -1.39 14.87
N SER A 235 6.42 -0.67 14.58
CA SER A 235 5.09 -1.28 14.41
C SER A 235 5.03 -2.19 13.18
N GLN A 236 5.68 -1.80 12.08
CA GLN A 236 5.77 -2.61 10.86
C GLN A 236 6.64 -3.85 11.08
N GLU A 237 7.78 -3.71 11.74
CA GLU A 237 8.65 -4.84 12.08
C GLU A 237 7.91 -5.87 12.96
N LYS A 238 7.10 -5.40 13.91
CA LYS A 238 6.26 -6.26 14.75
C LYS A 238 5.21 -7.02 13.95
N ILE A 239 4.52 -6.35 13.02
CA ILE A 239 3.52 -6.99 12.14
C ILE A 239 4.20 -8.03 11.23
N TYR A 240 5.35 -7.68 10.65
CA TYR A 240 6.11 -8.60 9.79
C TYR A 240 6.58 -9.83 10.56
N SER A 241 7.09 -9.64 11.78
CA SER A 241 7.50 -10.73 12.67
C SER A 241 6.32 -11.63 13.06
N GLN A 242 5.14 -11.05 13.33
CA GLN A 242 3.92 -11.80 13.62
C GLN A 242 3.44 -12.61 12.41
N LEU A 243 3.41 -12.01 11.21
CA LEU A 243 2.98 -12.71 9.99
C LEU A 243 3.96 -13.85 9.64
N THR A 244 5.25 -13.61 9.85
CA THR A 244 6.29 -14.63 9.64
C THR A 244 6.14 -15.80 10.62
N SER A 245 5.82 -15.54 11.89
CA SER A 245 5.60 -16.61 12.87
C SER A 245 4.30 -17.38 12.61
N GLU A 246 3.24 -16.70 12.19
CA GLU A 246 1.98 -17.34 11.79
C GLU A 246 2.17 -18.26 10.57
N CYS A 247 2.91 -17.79 9.55
CA CYS A 247 3.26 -18.60 8.38
C CYS A 247 4.09 -19.84 8.77
N LYS A 248 5.12 -19.66 9.62
CA LYS A 248 5.92 -20.79 10.15
C LYS A 248 5.08 -21.79 10.92
N ASN A 249 4.15 -21.32 11.76
CA ASN A 249 3.24 -22.20 12.49
C ASN A 249 2.33 -22.96 11.53
N LYS A 250 1.85 -22.32 10.47
CA LYS A 250 1.01 -22.99 9.47
C LYS A 250 1.75 -24.04 8.68
N VAL A 251 3.02 -23.79 8.34
CA VAL A 251 3.90 -24.79 7.73
C VAL A 251 4.09 -25.97 8.69
N ALA A 252 4.38 -25.72 9.97
CA ALA A 252 4.54 -26.79 10.95
C ALA A 252 3.27 -27.64 11.13
N GLU A 253 2.08 -27.03 11.16
CA GLU A 253 0.80 -27.77 11.21
C GLU A 253 0.60 -28.66 9.98
N LEU A 254 0.91 -28.15 8.78
CA LEU A 254 0.79 -28.93 7.54
C LEU A 254 1.81 -30.07 7.47
N GLU A 255 3.03 -29.84 7.95
CA GLU A 255 4.05 -30.88 8.08
C GLU A 255 3.64 -31.97 9.06
N GLU A 256 3.03 -31.61 10.21
CA GLU A 256 2.49 -32.58 11.17
C GLU A 256 1.35 -33.40 10.57
N GLU A 257 0.40 -32.78 9.85
CA GLU A 257 -0.69 -33.52 9.20
C GLU A 257 -0.17 -34.43 8.08
N LEU A 258 0.85 -34.00 7.33
CA LEU A 258 1.53 -34.83 6.33
C LEU A 258 2.18 -36.06 6.98
N GLN A 259 2.87 -35.88 8.12
CA GLN A 259 3.44 -37.00 8.88
C GLN A 259 2.36 -37.95 9.38
N LYS A 260 1.23 -37.44 9.89
CA LYS A 260 0.06 -38.26 10.28
C LYS A 260 -0.51 -39.05 9.11
N GLN A 261 -0.58 -38.46 7.92
CA GLN A 261 -1.01 -39.17 6.71
C GLN A 261 -0.03 -40.27 6.30
N GLN A 262 1.27 -40.01 6.36
CA GLN A 262 2.31 -41.01 6.08
C GLN A 262 2.24 -42.19 7.05
N LEU A 263 2.05 -41.92 8.35
CA LEU A 263 1.86 -42.96 9.36
C LEU A 263 0.61 -43.80 9.10
N ARG A 264 -0.55 -43.17 8.86
CA ARG A 264 -1.79 -43.89 8.51
C ARG A 264 -1.61 -44.76 7.26
N MET A 265 -0.91 -44.26 6.25
CA MET A 265 -0.64 -45.02 5.02
C MET A 265 0.28 -46.21 5.29
N MET A 266 1.28 -46.06 6.16
CA MET A 266 2.16 -47.14 6.59
C MET A 266 1.39 -48.21 7.38
N ASP A 267 0.49 -47.81 8.28
CA ASP A 267 -0.36 -48.74 9.04
C ASP A 267 -1.31 -49.53 8.14
N ILE A 268 -1.95 -48.87 7.17
CA ILE A 268 -2.80 -49.53 6.16
C ILE A 268 -1.96 -50.52 5.33
N ALA A 269 -0.74 -50.15 4.94
CA ALA A 269 0.14 -51.06 4.20
C ALA A 269 0.49 -52.31 5.04
N ALA A 270 0.80 -52.14 6.33
CA ALA A 270 1.08 -53.25 7.24
C ALA A 270 -0.15 -54.17 7.44
N GLU A 271 -1.35 -53.59 7.58
CA GLU A 271 -2.60 -54.37 7.65
C GLU A 271 -2.82 -55.17 6.37
N LYS A 272 -2.57 -54.57 5.20
CA LYS A 272 -2.69 -55.25 3.90
C LYS A 272 -1.67 -56.38 3.74
N ASP A 273 -0.44 -56.19 4.20
CA ASP A 273 0.57 -57.24 4.22
C ASP A 273 0.15 -58.41 5.13
N GLN A 274 -0.48 -58.12 6.29
CA GLN A 274 -1.03 -59.13 7.18
C GLN A 274 -2.21 -59.90 6.54
N GLU A 275 -3.14 -59.21 5.88
CA GLU A 275 -4.23 -59.85 5.11
C GLU A 275 -3.68 -60.76 4.00
N ILE A 276 -2.65 -60.30 3.29
CA ILE A 276 -1.96 -61.10 2.26
C ILE A 276 -1.33 -62.34 2.88
N GLU A 277 -0.72 -62.25 4.05
CA GLU A 277 -0.10 -63.39 4.72
C GLU A 277 -1.13 -64.42 5.22
N ILE A 278 -2.26 -63.95 5.74
CA ILE A 278 -3.39 -64.80 6.16
C ILE A 278 -3.98 -65.54 4.96
N THR A 279 -4.18 -64.84 3.83
CA THR A 279 -4.72 -65.45 2.60
C THR A 279 -3.74 -66.45 2.00
N LYS A 280 -2.43 -66.15 1.97
CA LYS A 280 -1.39 -67.12 1.59
C LYS A 280 -1.40 -68.37 2.48
N SER A 281 -1.45 -68.19 3.80
CA SER A 281 -1.51 -69.30 4.76
C SER A 281 -2.77 -70.15 4.59
N SER A 282 -3.91 -69.52 4.34
CA SER A 282 -5.18 -70.22 4.08
C SER A 282 -5.14 -71.02 2.78
N LEU A 283 -4.59 -70.45 1.70
CA LEU A 283 -4.36 -71.17 0.44
C LEU A 283 -3.40 -72.35 0.64
N ALA A 284 -2.28 -72.15 1.33
CA ALA A 284 -1.32 -73.21 1.64
C ALA A 284 -1.96 -74.36 2.43
N ALA A 285 -2.82 -74.06 3.41
CA ALA A 285 -3.56 -75.06 4.17
C ALA A 285 -4.57 -75.83 3.31
N LEU A 286 -5.27 -75.15 2.38
CA LEU A 286 -6.16 -75.80 1.42
C LEU A 286 -5.40 -76.72 0.47
N TYR A 287 -4.24 -76.30 -0.03
CA TYR A 287 -3.36 -77.16 -0.83
C TYR A 287 -2.90 -78.39 -0.03
N ALA A 288 -2.40 -78.21 1.19
CA ALA A 288 -1.98 -79.32 2.04
C ALA A 288 -3.11 -80.34 2.31
N LYS A 289 -4.36 -79.88 2.42
CA LYS A 289 -5.54 -80.73 2.64
C LYS A 289 -6.03 -81.41 1.34
N GLY A 290 -5.92 -80.73 0.20
CA GLY A 290 -6.30 -81.24 -1.12
C GLY A 290 -5.38 -82.35 -1.64
N TYR A 291 -4.08 -82.28 -1.34
CA TYR A 291 -3.13 -83.35 -1.72
C TYR A 291 -3.24 -84.63 -0.89
N ALA A 292 -4.00 -84.63 0.22
CA ALA A 292 -4.16 -85.82 1.07
C ALA A 292 -5.31 -86.76 0.64
N THR A 293 -6.18 -86.36 -0.30
CA THR A 293 -7.38 -87.15 -0.66
C THR A 293 -7.55 -87.50 -2.13
N SER A 294 -6.59 -87.20 -3.01
CA SER A 294 -6.64 -87.70 -4.39
C SER A 294 -5.25 -88.03 -4.91
N ALA A 295 -4.79 -89.26 -4.61
CA ALA A 295 -3.75 -89.96 -5.36
C ALA A 295 -4.31 -90.50 -6.69
N LEU A 296 -4.99 -89.64 -7.46
CA LEU A 296 -5.35 -89.91 -8.85
C LEU A 296 -5.04 -88.66 -9.66
N ASP A 297 -3.94 -88.83 -10.38
CA ASP A 297 -3.33 -88.00 -11.42
C ASP A 297 -4.36 -87.39 -12.38
N PRO A 298 -4.52 -86.05 -12.41
CA PRO A 298 -5.25 -85.36 -13.46
C PRO A 298 -4.27 -84.78 -14.47
N LEU A 299 -4.26 -85.42 -15.64
CA LEU A 299 -3.67 -85.00 -16.90
C LEU A 299 -3.71 -83.48 -17.16
N ASP A 300 -2.55 -82.97 -17.60
CA ASP A 300 -2.33 -81.62 -18.14
C ASP A 300 -3.38 -81.25 -19.21
N PRO A 301 -4.00 -80.05 -19.15
CA PRO A 301 -4.71 -79.50 -20.29
C PRO A 301 -3.73 -78.94 -21.34
N PRO A 302 -4.02 -79.12 -22.64
CA PRO A 302 -3.12 -78.81 -23.73
C PRO A 302 -2.88 -77.31 -23.88
N GLN A 303 -1.62 -76.96 -24.11
CA GLN A 303 -1.18 -75.63 -24.52
C GLN A 303 -1.83 -75.23 -25.85
N THR A 304 -2.91 -74.46 -25.81
CA THR A 304 -3.38 -73.70 -26.96
C THR A 304 -2.72 -72.33 -26.95
N SER A 305 -1.67 -72.23 -27.76
CA SER A 305 -1.11 -70.99 -28.27
C SER A 305 -2.19 -70.16 -28.97
N SER A 306 -2.61 -69.06 -28.36
CA SER A 306 -3.00 -67.81 -29.04
C SER A 306 -3.70 -66.87 -28.06
N SER A 307 -3.04 -65.76 -27.73
CA SER A 307 -3.58 -64.43 -28.00
C SER A 307 -2.75 -63.35 -27.32
N GLN A 308 -2.24 -62.48 -28.18
CA GLN A 308 -2.14 -61.03 -28.00
C GLN A 308 -1.34 -60.53 -26.79
N ARG A 309 -0.07 -60.27 -27.08
CA ARG A 309 0.69 -59.16 -26.50
C ARG A 309 -0.15 -57.88 -26.64
N LEU A 310 -0.75 -57.42 -25.55
CA LEU A 310 -1.06 -56.02 -25.39
C LEU A 310 0.24 -55.31 -25.03
N ASP A 311 0.74 -54.54 -25.99
CA ASP A 311 1.81 -53.58 -25.79
C ASP A 311 1.45 -52.65 -24.64
N ARG A 312 2.06 -52.91 -23.48
CA ARG A 312 2.17 -51.97 -22.38
C ARG A 312 2.91 -50.74 -22.91
N ARG A 313 2.13 -49.72 -23.28
CA ARG A 313 2.61 -48.37 -23.60
C ARG A 313 3.33 -47.84 -22.36
N LYS A 314 4.65 -48.01 -22.38
CA LYS A 314 5.63 -47.44 -21.45
C LYS A 314 5.60 -45.93 -21.63
N THR A 315 4.81 -45.23 -20.82
CA THR A 315 4.95 -43.79 -20.61
C THR A 315 6.31 -43.55 -19.98
N ARG A 316 7.28 -43.22 -20.84
CA ARG A 316 8.54 -42.61 -20.43
C ARG A 316 8.19 -41.33 -19.67
N LEU A 317 8.58 -41.29 -18.40
CA LEU A 317 8.90 -40.06 -17.70
C LEU A 317 9.92 -39.29 -18.54
N GLY A 318 9.43 -38.28 -19.25
CA GLY A 318 10.26 -37.28 -19.90
C GLY A 318 10.84 -36.38 -18.82
N SER A 319 12.13 -36.58 -18.55
CA SER A 319 13.01 -35.54 -18.04
C SER A 319 12.91 -34.32 -18.94
N LEU A 320 12.35 -33.22 -18.43
CA LEU A 320 12.50 -31.89 -19.01
C LEU A 320 13.36 -31.06 -18.06
N GLN A 321 14.66 -31.17 -18.28
CA GLN A 321 15.62 -30.14 -17.98
C GLN A 321 15.59 -29.12 -19.13
N GLY A 322 15.23 -27.88 -18.81
CA GLY A 322 15.96 -26.71 -19.32
C GLY A 322 15.31 -25.83 -20.39
N ARG A 323 15.32 -24.53 -20.06
CA ARG A 323 15.44 -23.33 -20.91
C ARG A 323 14.18 -22.57 -21.32
N ASN A 324 13.97 -21.47 -20.59
CA ASN A 324 13.74 -20.08 -21.04
C ASN A 324 13.53 -19.87 -22.55
N SER A 325 12.41 -19.25 -22.93
CA SER A 325 12.41 -18.05 -23.77
C SER A 325 11.03 -17.38 -23.80
N VAL A 326 11.11 -16.06 -23.91
CA VAL A 326 10.11 -14.99 -24.03
C VAL A 326 9.15 -15.18 -25.23
N GLU A 327 8.03 -14.44 -25.16
CA GLU A 327 6.98 -14.13 -26.17
C GLU A 327 5.64 -14.85 -25.92
N GLU A 328 4.67 -14.21 -25.27
CA GLU A 328 3.75 -13.20 -25.84
C GLU A 328 2.86 -13.78 -26.96
N SER A 329 1.68 -14.27 -26.57
CA SER A 329 0.51 -14.29 -27.47
C SER A 329 -0.78 -14.44 -26.66
N VAL A 330 -1.56 -13.37 -26.72
CA VAL A 330 -2.92 -13.21 -26.24
C VAL A 330 -3.88 -13.99 -27.15
N LEU A 331 -4.54 -15.03 -26.64
CA LEU A 331 -5.81 -15.51 -27.21
C LEU A 331 -6.70 -16.12 -26.12
N MET A 332 -7.77 -15.40 -25.80
CA MET A 332 -8.96 -15.91 -25.11
C MET A 332 -9.68 -16.98 -25.95
N PRO A 333 -10.25 -18.00 -25.32
CA PRO A 333 -11.62 -18.40 -25.65
C PRO A 333 -12.43 -18.50 -24.34
N GLY A 334 -13.60 -17.88 -24.22
CA GLY A 334 -14.69 -18.01 -25.17
C GLY A 334 -15.67 -19.06 -24.64
N SER A 335 -16.50 -18.62 -23.68
CA SER A 335 -17.78 -19.18 -23.27
C SER A 335 -18.48 -20.10 -24.29
N SER A 336 -18.78 -21.34 -23.89
CA SER A 336 -19.95 -22.09 -24.39
C SER A 336 -20.27 -23.26 -23.46
N MET A 337 -21.09 -23.02 -22.44
CA MET A 337 -21.83 -24.06 -21.72
C MET A 337 -23.26 -24.05 -22.26
N ASP A 338 -23.47 -24.82 -23.31
CA ASP A 338 -24.77 -25.30 -23.77
C ASP A 338 -24.45 -26.47 -24.70
N ASP A 339 -24.47 -27.69 -24.16
CA ASP A 339 -24.89 -28.86 -24.92
C ASP A 339 -25.42 -29.93 -23.97
N ILE A 340 -26.74 -29.95 -23.98
CA ILE A 340 -27.69 -30.82 -23.32
C ILE A 340 -27.77 -32.13 -24.11
N ALA A 341 -27.87 -33.23 -23.36
CA ALA A 341 -28.51 -34.49 -23.70
C ALA A 341 -28.10 -35.20 -25.00
N ASP A 342 -27.73 -36.47 -24.85
CA ASP A 342 -28.50 -37.61 -25.38
C ASP A 342 -27.57 -38.81 -25.53
N LEU A 343 -27.60 -39.72 -24.54
CA LEU A 343 -27.25 -41.14 -24.76
C LEU A 343 -27.74 -41.98 -23.59
N SER A 344 -29.07 -42.03 -23.43
CA SER A 344 -29.76 -43.01 -22.59
C SER A 344 -30.75 -43.77 -23.46
N GLN A 345 -30.29 -44.87 -24.06
CA GLN A 345 -31.14 -45.93 -24.58
C GLN A 345 -30.26 -47.13 -24.89
N HIS A 346 -30.16 -48.08 -23.96
CA HIS A 346 -30.12 -49.52 -24.24
C HIS A 346 -30.24 -50.27 -22.91
N ALA A 347 -31.49 -50.42 -22.48
CA ALA A 347 -31.89 -51.33 -21.42
C ALA A 347 -31.94 -52.76 -21.98
N HIS A 348 -31.15 -53.66 -21.38
CA HIS A 348 -31.41 -55.10 -21.40
C HIS A 348 -31.69 -55.56 -19.96
N PRO A 349 -32.88 -56.08 -19.64
CA PRO A 349 -33.19 -56.61 -18.32
C PRO A 349 -32.80 -58.10 -18.27
N MET A 350 -31.56 -58.40 -17.87
CA MET A 350 -31.19 -59.77 -17.51
C MET A 350 -31.54 -60.01 -16.04
N SER A 351 -32.70 -60.64 -15.86
CA SER A 351 -33.21 -61.20 -14.62
C SER A 351 -32.24 -62.24 -14.05
N LEU A 352 -31.38 -61.83 -13.12
CA LEU A 352 -30.60 -62.72 -12.26
C LEU A 352 -31.28 -62.85 -10.90
N LYS A 353 -31.66 -64.09 -10.60
CA LYS A 353 -32.35 -64.55 -9.40
C LYS A 353 -31.62 -64.10 -8.14
N ARG A 354 -32.28 -63.20 -7.42
CA ARG A 354 -31.97 -62.74 -6.06
C ARG A 354 -32.33 -63.84 -5.07
N THR A 355 -31.34 -64.62 -4.66
CA THR A 355 -31.41 -65.48 -3.48
C THR A 355 -30.08 -65.40 -2.75
N MET A 356 -30.15 -65.00 -1.47
CA MET A 356 -29.05 -64.95 -0.47
C MET A 356 -28.09 -63.75 -0.52
N SER A 357 -28.58 -62.52 -0.24
CA SER A 357 -27.69 -61.39 0.11
C SER A 357 -28.36 -60.32 0.99
N GLN A 358 -29.02 -60.69 2.09
CA GLN A 358 -29.52 -59.70 3.06
C GLN A 358 -28.42 -59.11 3.95
N PHE A 359 -27.27 -59.79 4.09
CA PHE A 359 -26.10 -59.24 4.80
C PHE A 359 -25.23 -58.33 3.93
N GLY A 360 -25.35 -58.40 2.60
CA GLY A 360 -24.65 -57.51 1.67
C GLY A 360 -25.31 -56.14 1.51
N GLU A 361 -26.64 -56.07 1.64
CA GLU A 361 -27.40 -54.82 1.45
C GLU A 361 -27.09 -53.76 2.52
N ALA A 362 -26.97 -54.14 3.80
CA ALA A 362 -26.61 -53.20 4.87
C ALA A 362 -25.17 -52.67 4.74
N ARG A 363 -24.24 -53.53 4.30
CA ARG A 363 -22.86 -53.14 3.99
C ARG A 363 -22.80 -52.18 2.80
N ASN A 364 -23.70 -52.35 1.82
CA ASN A 364 -23.82 -51.47 0.65
C ASN A 364 -24.31 -50.06 1.03
N VAL A 365 -25.29 -49.97 1.94
CA VAL A 365 -25.82 -48.67 2.41
C VAL A 365 -24.75 -47.84 3.14
N PHE A 366 -23.90 -48.46 3.96
CA PHE A 366 -22.80 -47.75 4.62
C PHE A 366 -21.79 -47.20 3.62
N TYR A 367 -21.38 -48.00 2.63
CA TYR A 367 -20.48 -47.53 1.58
C TYR A 367 -21.10 -46.42 0.74
N GLU A 368 -22.38 -46.50 0.43
CA GLU A 368 -23.10 -45.48 -0.32
C GLU A 368 -23.20 -44.16 0.47
N GLN A 369 -23.50 -44.23 1.77
CA GLN A 369 -23.47 -43.04 2.65
C GLN A 369 -22.07 -42.44 2.77
N GLU A 370 -21.04 -43.26 2.92
CA GLU A 370 -19.67 -42.77 2.96
C GLU A 370 -19.27 -42.14 1.61
N LEU A 371 -19.70 -42.72 0.48
CA LEU A 371 -19.50 -42.14 -0.84
C LEU A 371 -20.14 -40.76 -0.94
N ILE A 372 -21.40 -40.61 -0.51
CA ILE A 372 -22.12 -39.34 -0.52
C ILE A 372 -21.40 -38.29 0.33
N LYS A 373 -20.89 -38.66 1.51
CA LYS A 373 -20.10 -37.74 2.36
C LYS A 373 -18.83 -37.28 1.66
N ARG A 374 -18.11 -38.21 1.01
CA ARG A 374 -16.90 -37.85 0.23
C ARG A 374 -17.24 -36.99 -0.98
N GLU A 375 -18.34 -37.26 -1.67
CA GLU A 375 -18.81 -36.44 -2.79
C GLU A 375 -19.17 -35.03 -2.34
N GLN A 376 -19.83 -34.89 -1.19
CA GLN A 376 -20.14 -33.59 -0.58
C GLN A 376 -18.86 -32.84 -0.19
N GLU A 377 -17.90 -33.50 0.47
CA GLU A 377 -16.61 -32.90 0.81
C GLU A 377 -15.85 -32.46 -0.44
N ILE A 378 -15.79 -33.30 -1.48
CA ILE A 378 -15.19 -32.95 -2.78
C ILE A 378 -15.89 -31.74 -3.39
N PHE A 379 -17.22 -31.67 -3.30
CA PHE A 379 -17.99 -30.52 -3.79
C PHE A 379 -17.65 -29.24 -3.03
N GLU A 380 -17.60 -29.28 -1.70
CA GLU A 380 -17.23 -28.15 -0.84
C GLU A 380 -15.79 -27.69 -1.12
N LEU A 381 -14.84 -28.62 -1.23
CA LEU A 381 -13.45 -28.32 -1.58
C LEU A 381 -13.35 -27.69 -2.97
N ARG A 382 -14.06 -28.20 -3.97
CA ARG A 382 -14.11 -27.59 -5.32
C ARG A 382 -14.68 -26.18 -5.28
N ASN A 383 -15.71 -25.94 -4.48
CA ASN A 383 -16.30 -24.61 -4.33
C ASN A 383 -15.34 -23.64 -3.61
N MET A 384 -14.63 -24.10 -2.59
CA MET A 384 -13.60 -23.33 -1.89
C MET A 384 -12.44 -22.96 -2.81
N VAL A 385 -11.96 -23.91 -3.64
CA VAL A 385 -10.93 -23.67 -4.66
C VAL A 385 -11.41 -22.58 -5.62
N ARG A 386 -12.61 -22.74 -6.22
CA ARG A 386 -13.18 -21.75 -7.15
C ARG A 386 -13.31 -20.36 -6.52
N LEU A 387 -13.76 -20.28 -5.26
CA LEU A 387 -13.88 -19.01 -4.54
C LEU A 387 -12.50 -18.37 -4.30
N SER A 388 -11.51 -19.17 -3.94
CA SER A 388 -10.14 -18.68 -3.74
C SER A 388 -9.49 -18.21 -5.05
N GLU A 389 -9.70 -18.91 -6.16
CA GLU A 389 -9.26 -18.50 -7.50
C GLU A 389 -9.90 -17.20 -7.95
N MET A 390 -11.19 -17.00 -7.64
CA MET A 390 -11.87 -15.73 -7.90
C MET A 390 -11.23 -14.58 -7.12
N LYS A 391 -10.95 -14.78 -5.83
CA LYS A 391 -10.26 -13.79 -4.99
C LYS A 391 -8.85 -13.47 -5.49
N VAL A 392 -8.10 -14.46 -5.97
CA VAL A 392 -6.77 -14.25 -6.55
C VAL A 392 -6.86 -13.36 -7.80
N ARG A 393 -7.81 -13.64 -8.70
CA ARG A 393 -8.05 -12.80 -9.89
C ARG A 393 -8.43 -11.36 -9.53
N ASP A 394 -9.27 -11.15 -8.52
CA ASP A 394 -9.64 -9.82 -8.05
C ASP A 394 -8.42 -9.05 -7.48
N ILE A 395 -7.56 -9.74 -6.72
CA ILE A 395 -6.32 -9.18 -6.18
C ILE A 395 -5.35 -8.81 -7.31
N GLU A 396 -5.14 -9.70 -8.29
CA GLU A 396 -4.30 -9.47 -9.45
C GLU A 396 -4.78 -8.27 -10.28
N GLN A 397 -6.10 -8.17 -10.52
CA GLN A 397 -6.69 -7.04 -11.23
C GLN A 397 -6.53 -5.72 -10.44
N SER A 398 -6.70 -5.76 -9.12
CA SER A 398 -6.49 -4.58 -8.27
C SER A 398 -5.02 -4.13 -8.27
N MET A 399 -4.08 -5.08 -8.21
CA MET A 399 -2.64 -4.80 -8.27
C MET A 399 -2.26 -4.17 -9.61
N LEU A 400 -2.69 -4.75 -10.74
CA LEU A 400 -2.42 -4.22 -12.07
C LEU A 400 -2.94 -2.79 -12.25
N THR A 401 -4.12 -2.49 -11.70
CA THR A 401 -4.70 -1.14 -11.75
C THR A 401 -3.87 -0.13 -10.96
N LYS A 402 -3.38 -0.53 -9.78
CA LYS A 402 -2.48 0.32 -8.96
C LYS A 402 -1.14 0.53 -9.65
N ASP A 403 -0.56 -0.51 -10.24
CA ASP A 403 0.70 -0.39 -10.99
C ASP A 403 0.56 0.57 -12.18
N MET A 404 -0.57 0.50 -12.91
CA MET A 404 -0.87 1.45 -13.98
C MET A 404 -0.96 2.90 -13.47
N GLN A 405 -1.62 3.13 -12.33
CA GLN A 405 -1.70 4.45 -11.69
C GLN A 405 -0.31 4.95 -11.25
N TYR A 406 0.52 4.08 -10.66
CA TYR A 406 1.87 4.44 -10.25
C TYR A 406 2.77 4.76 -11.45
N LEU A 407 2.67 4.01 -12.55
CA LEU A 407 3.39 4.32 -13.78
C LEU A 407 2.98 5.70 -14.32
N GLN A 408 1.67 6.01 -14.33
CA GLN A 408 1.19 7.32 -14.75
C GLN A 408 1.74 8.45 -13.87
N ILE A 409 1.72 8.29 -12.54
CA ILE A 409 2.29 9.27 -11.60
C ILE A 409 3.81 9.41 -11.81
N MET A 410 4.51 8.31 -12.03
CA MET A 410 5.94 8.31 -12.29
C MET A 410 6.28 9.05 -13.59
N GLU A 411 5.47 8.87 -14.64
CA GLU A 411 5.61 9.61 -15.90
C GLU A 411 5.35 11.10 -15.72
N THR A 412 4.31 11.49 -14.96
CA THR A 412 4.05 12.92 -14.67
C THR A 412 5.19 13.56 -13.89
N LEU A 413 5.70 12.89 -12.85
CA LEU A 413 6.83 13.40 -12.05
C LEU A 413 8.12 13.47 -12.87
N LYS A 414 8.39 12.48 -13.72
CA LYS A 414 9.55 12.51 -14.64
C LYS A 414 9.46 13.69 -15.61
N GLU A 415 8.27 14.03 -16.08
CA GLU A 415 8.06 15.20 -16.94
C GLU A 415 8.24 16.51 -16.17
N GLU A 416 7.72 16.61 -14.94
CA GLU A 416 7.92 17.78 -14.08
C GLU A 416 9.39 18.03 -13.79
N ILE A 417 10.14 16.98 -13.44
CA ILE A 417 11.60 17.06 -13.24
C ILE A 417 12.27 17.56 -14.52
N ARG A 418 11.93 17.01 -15.69
CA ARG A 418 12.49 17.44 -16.98
C ARG A 418 12.21 18.91 -17.27
N VAL A 419 11.00 19.40 -16.95
CA VAL A 419 10.62 20.82 -17.09
C VAL A 419 11.41 21.69 -16.13
N LEU A 420 11.52 21.30 -14.86
CA LEU A 420 12.27 22.05 -13.85
C LEU A 420 13.76 22.11 -14.17
N GLU A 421 14.36 21.00 -14.60
CA GLU A 421 15.74 20.95 -15.08
C GLU A 421 15.96 21.85 -16.29
N GLY A 422 14.99 21.87 -17.23
CA GLY A 422 14.99 22.78 -18.37
C GLY A 422 15.01 24.26 -17.95
N ARG A 423 14.13 24.63 -17.01
CA ARG A 423 14.07 26.00 -16.45
C ARG A 423 15.37 26.38 -15.74
N LEU A 424 15.89 25.51 -14.89
CA LEU A 424 17.15 25.73 -14.15
C LEU A 424 18.34 25.89 -15.10
N THR A 425 18.39 25.10 -16.18
CA THR A 425 19.45 25.19 -17.19
C THR A 425 19.39 26.54 -17.91
N LEU A 426 18.19 27.02 -18.24
CA LEU A 426 17.99 28.33 -18.87
C LEU A 426 18.48 29.46 -17.96
N GLU A 427 18.08 29.44 -16.69
CA GLU A 427 18.40 30.46 -15.68
C GLU A 427 19.91 30.55 -15.39
N ARG A 428 20.62 29.42 -15.42
CA ARG A 428 22.09 29.39 -15.25
C ARG A 428 22.86 29.89 -16.47
N SER A 429 22.23 30.03 -17.63
CA SER A 429 22.90 30.36 -18.90
C SER A 429 22.55 31.77 -19.38
N GLU A 430 23.30 32.77 -18.92
CA GLU A 430 23.10 34.18 -19.32
C GLU A 430 23.19 34.38 -20.85
N THR A 431 23.99 33.56 -21.54
CA THR A 431 24.16 33.57 -23.00
C THR A 431 22.90 33.15 -23.76
N ASN A 432 22.11 32.23 -23.20
CA ASN A 432 20.88 31.75 -23.84
C ASN A 432 19.79 32.81 -23.83
N MET A 433 19.71 33.65 -22.80
CA MET A 433 18.74 34.75 -22.73
C MET A 433 19.05 35.87 -23.73
N ALA A 434 20.33 36.18 -23.96
CA ALA A 434 20.73 37.14 -24.99
C ALA A 434 20.40 36.62 -26.40
N TYR A 435 20.65 35.33 -26.67
CA TYR A 435 20.29 34.68 -27.93
C TYR A 435 18.75 34.65 -28.14
N LEU A 436 17.98 34.28 -27.11
CA LEU A 436 16.52 34.29 -27.15
C LEU A 436 15.95 35.67 -27.46
N ARG A 437 16.51 36.72 -26.84
CA ARG A 437 16.13 38.11 -27.11
C ARG A 437 16.36 38.47 -28.59
N ASN A 438 17.48 38.08 -29.17
CA ASN A 438 17.80 38.35 -30.57
C ASN A 438 16.86 37.60 -31.53
N ILE A 439 16.59 36.33 -31.28
CA ILE A 439 15.63 35.55 -32.08
C ILE A 439 14.22 36.12 -31.95
N PHE A 440 13.80 36.55 -30.75
CA PHE A 440 12.49 37.13 -30.53
C PHE A 440 12.30 38.44 -31.31
N ILE A 441 13.33 39.29 -31.38
CA ILE A 441 13.30 40.48 -32.24
C ILE A 441 13.17 40.08 -33.72
N GLN A 442 13.88 39.04 -34.16
CA GLN A 442 13.76 38.51 -35.52
C GLN A 442 12.36 37.94 -35.82
N PHE A 443 11.70 37.34 -34.82
CA PHE A 443 10.33 36.85 -34.92
C PHE A 443 9.33 38.00 -35.15
N ILE A 444 9.45 39.09 -34.38
CA ILE A 444 8.58 40.26 -34.53
C ILE A 444 8.73 40.89 -35.92
N ASN A 445 9.97 40.97 -36.41
CA ASN A 445 10.30 41.63 -37.67
C ASN A 445 10.11 40.75 -38.92
N SER A 446 9.80 39.46 -38.76
CA SER A 446 9.57 38.57 -39.90
C SER A 446 8.13 38.68 -40.38
N ASN A 447 7.94 38.89 -41.69
CA ASN A 447 6.61 39.03 -42.32
C ASN A 447 6.09 37.72 -42.95
N ASN A 448 6.91 36.65 -42.93
CA ASN A 448 6.57 35.36 -43.51
C ASN A 448 6.08 34.40 -42.42
N SER A 449 4.87 33.85 -42.57
CA SER A 449 4.28 32.90 -41.62
C SER A 449 5.13 31.63 -41.44
N THR A 450 5.70 31.12 -42.53
CA THR A 450 6.60 29.96 -42.49
C THR A 450 7.87 30.28 -41.69
N GLY A 451 8.44 31.48 -41.90
CA GLY A 451 9.59 31.96 -41.15
C GLY A 451 9.29 32.11 -39.65
N ARG A 452 8.14 32.71 -39.31
CA ARG A 452 7.64 32.82 -37.93
C ARG A 452 7.48 31.44 -37.28
N LYS A 453 6.90 30.46 -37.98
CA LYS A 453 6.75 29.09 -37.47
C LYS A 453 8.09 28.43 -37.19
N HIS A 454 9.07 28.55 -38.09
CA HIS A 454 10.41 28.01 -37.86
C HIS A 454 11.11 28.69 -36.67
N ILE A 455 10.99 30.01 -36.55
CA ILE A 455 11.53 30.76 -35.42
C ILE A 455 10.85 30.32 -34.11
N LEU A 456 9.52 30.12 -34.10
CA LEU A 456 8.79 29.64 -32.93
C LEU A 456 9.24 28.24 -32.51
N LYS A 457 9.51 27.35 -33.47
CA LYS A 457 10.08 26.02 -33.19
C LYS A 457 11.48 26.11 -32.61
N ALA A 458 12.32 27.01 -33.12
CA ALA A 458 13.67 27.24 -32.59
C ALA A 458 13.61 27.80 -31.15
N ILE A 459 12.74 28.78 -30.89
CA ILE A 459 12.47 29.29 -29.54
C ILE A 459 11.99 28.16 -28.62
N GLY A 460 11.04 27.34 -29.09
CA GLY A 460 10.52 26.21 -28.32
C GLY A 460 11.58 25.17 -27.99
N ALA A 461 12.52 24.91 -28.91
CA ALA A 461 13.64 24.00 -28.67
C ALA A 461 14.63 24.54 -27.64
N VAL A 462 14.96 25.84 -27.71
CA VAL A 462 15.85 26.51 -26.75
C VAL A 462 15.23 26.55 -25.34
N LEU A 463 13.92 26.80 -25.26
CA LEU A 463 13.15 26.79 -24.00
C LEU A 463 12.81 25.39 -23.51
N ARG A 464 13.17 24.33 -24.25
CA ARG A 464 12.82 22.93 -23.98
C ARG A 464 11.33 22.74 -23.69
N LEU A 465 10.47 23.31 -24.54
CA LEU A 465 9.02 23.10 -24.44
C LEU A 465 8.67 21.62 -24.57
N THR A 466 7.64 21.21 -23.84
CA THR A 466 7.13 19.83 -23.86
C THR A 466 6.63 19.44 -25.25
N HIS A 467 6.54 18.14 -25.51
CA HIS A 467 6.08 17.66 -26.83
C HIS A 467 4.65 18.14 -27.15
N ILE A 468 3.79 18.30 -26.12
CA ILE A 468 2.42 18.80 -26.26
C ILE A 468 2.43 20.27 -26.69
N GLU A 469 3.27 21.09 -26.07
CA GLU A 469 3.43 22.50 -26.42
C GLU A 469 4.00 22.67 -27.84
N MET A 470 5.00 21.85 -28.20
CA MET A 470 5.55 21.85 -29.56
C MET A 470 4.48 21.47 -30.61
N LYS A 471 3.58 20.54 -30.27
CA LYS A 471 2.45 20.16 -31.13
C LYS A 471 1.44 21.30 -31.30
N LYS A 472 1.22 22.13 -30.27
CA LYS A 472 0.40 23.34 -30.38
C LYS A 472 1.02 24.35 -31.37
N ILE A 473 2.34 24.50 -31.34
CA ILE A 473 3.08 25.33 -32.31
C ILE A 473 2.91 24.80 -33.75
N ASP A 474 2.90 23.48 -33.91
CA ASP A 474 2.67 22.85 -35.22
C ASP A 474 1.26 23.10 -35.78
N THR A 475 0.26 23.13 -34.90
CA THR A 475 -1.13 23.41 -35.27
C THR A 475 -1.42 24.90 -35.47
N TRP A 476 -0.52 25.79 -35.02
CA TRP A 476 -0.70 27.22 -35.20
C TRP A 476 -0.37 27.62 -36.64
N ASN A 477 -1.42 27.79 -37.44
CA ASN A 477 -1.35 28.42 -38.76
C ASN A 477 -1.50 29.93 -38.58
N LEU A 478 -0.36 30.62 -38.55
CA LEU A 478 -0.25 32.09 -38.55
C LEU A 478 -0.21 32.64 -39.97
#